data_AF-A0A1B1AN76-F1
#
_entry.id   AF-A0A1B1AN76-F1
#
_cell.length_a   1.000
_cell.length_b   1.000
_cell.length_c   1.000
_cell.angle_alpha   90.00
_cell.angle_beta   90.00
_cell.angle_gamma   90.00
#
_symmetry.space_group_name_H-M   'P 1'
#
loop_
_entity.id
_entity.type
_entity.pdbx_description
1 polymer ?
#
loop_
_entity_poly.entity_id
_entity_poly.type
_entity_poly.pdbx_seq_one_letter_code
_entity_poly.pdbx_strand_id
1 'polypeptide(L)'
;MTDESDPKEPVGRAKGGKARMLKLSGEERHEIAKKAAAARWNTKVLKATHGSPDHPLKIGDAVIPCYVLEDGTRVLTQGGFTDALGMARGGSMIAGMNRLELFVSRKSVNPYISNELAERFANPISFVTPEGVRAHGFDAILLADLCEAVLKAREAGVLQKQQAGIALKCEILIRGFARVGIVALVDEATGYQRDRAKQALAKILEAWIAKELQAYVQTFPADYYEHMFRLRGLEFPEESVQRPRYFGILTNDIVYKRLAPGVLAELQRVTPRNEDGRPTAKYFQSLTGNIGYPKLKEHLGAVVALMKVSKSWAGFMNLLNEHYPRHGDTPMLPLDYDQEKDDGKGI
;
A
#
# COMPACT_ATOMS: atom_id res chain seq x y z
N MET A 1 16.42 -32.66 30.10
CA MET A 1 17.53 -31.72 29.83
C MET A 1 17.09 -30.82 28.69
N THR A 2 17.54 -29.55 28.73
CA THR A 2 17.22 -28.38 27.88
C THR A 2 15.98 -27.58 28.33
N ASP A 3 16.09 -26.70 29.33
CA ASP A 3 16.72 -25.36 29.37
C ASP A 3 15.65 -24.26 29.19
N GLU A 4 14.96 -23.96 30.30
CA GLU A 4 14.10 -22.78 30.46
C GLU A 4 15.01 -21.56 30.57
N SER A 5 15.10 -20.77 29.49
CA SER A 5 15.85 -19.51 29.52
C SER A 5 15.14 -18.49 30.41
N ASP A 6 15.62 -18.38 31.64
CA ASP A 6 15.30 -17.36 32.65
C ASP A 6 15.27 -15.95 32.03
N PRO A 7 14.28 -15.08 32.33
CA PRO A 7 14.24 -13.73 31.77
C PRO A 7 15.43 -12.91 32.28
N LYS A 8 16.33 -12.54 31.35
CA LYS A 8 17.56 -11.76 31.62
C LYS A 8 17.33 -10.64 32.65
N GLU A 9 18.04 -10.73 33.77
CA GLU A 9 18.01 -9.73 34.82
C GLU A 9 18.37 -8.33 34.27
N PRO A 10 17.63 -7.28 34.68
CA PRO A 10 17.92 -5.91 34.27
C PRO A 10 19.24 -5.43 34.92
N VAL A 11 20.20 -5.00 34.10
CA VAL A 11 21.51 -4.51 34.57
C VAL A 11 21.54 -2.97 34.59
N GLY A 12 22.22 -2.38 35.58
CA GLY A 12 22.44 -0.92 35.67
C GLY A 12 21.22 -0.09 36.11
N ARG A 13 21.05 1.11 35.55
CA ARG A 13 19.95 2.07 35.89
C ARG A 13 18.55 1.44 35.76
N ALA A 14 18.40 0.41 34.91
CA ALA A 14 17.16 -0.35 34.74
C ALA A 14 16.75 -1.16 35.98
N LYS A 15 17.71 -1.62 36.81
CA LYS A 15 17.44 -2.33 38.07
C LYS A 15 16.80 -1.40 39.10
N GLY A 16 17.33 -0.18 39.21
CA GLY A 16 16.79 0.87 40.09
C GLY A 16 15.38 1.33 39.67
N GLY A 17 15.14 1.48 38.37
CA GLY A 17 13.83 1.83 37.82
C GLY A 17 12.77 0.75 38.09
N LYS A 18 13.09 -0.52 37.83
CA LYS A 18 12.19 -1.65 38.10
C LYS A 18 11.94 -1.84 39.60
N ALA A 19 12.97 -1.75 40.45
CA ALA A 19 12.82 -1.85 41.90
C ALA A 19 11.96 -0.72 42.49
N ARG A 20 12.05 0.49 41.93
CA ARG A 20 11.20 1.62 42.31
C ARG A 20 9.76 1.43 41.87
N MET A 21 9.52 0.93 40.64
CA MET A 21 8.17 0.66 40.15
C MET A 21 7.45 -0.45 40.91
N LEU A 22 8.17 -1.49 41.36
CA LEU A 22 7.60 -2.58 42.16
C LEU A 22 7.17 -2.12 43.58
N LYS A 23 7.74 -1.02 44.08
CA LYS A 23 7.42 -0.46 45.40
C LYS A 23 6.27 0.56 45.39
N LEU A 24 5.78 0.96 44.22
CA LEU A 24 4.73 1.98 44.09
C LEU A 24 3.34 1.34 44.01
N SER A 25 2.38 1.92 44.74
CA SER A 25 0.97 1.54 44.67
C SER A 25 0.37 1.83 43.28
N GLY A 26 -0.79 1.25 42.98
CA GLY A 26 -1.47 1.49 41.69
C GLY A 26 -1.81 2.97 41.46
N GLU A 27 -2.23 3.67 42.51
CA GLU A 27 -2.54 5.10 42.46
C GLU A 27 -1.29 5.97 42.30
N GLU A 28 -0.20 5.62 42.97
CA GLU A 28 1.09 6.33 42.83
C GLU A 28 1.69 6.14 41.43
N ARG A 29 1.54 4.95 40.84
CA ARG A 29 1.91 4.70 39.44
C ARG A 29 1.06 5.53 38.48
N HIS A 30 -0.24 5.65 38.74
CA HIS A 30 -1.15 6.46 37.93
C HIS A 30 -0.81 7.96 38.00
N GLU A 31 -0.55 8.49 39.19
CA GLU A 31 -0.20 9.92 39.37
C GLU A 31 1.20 10.27 38.83
N ILE A 32 2.17 9.35 38.91
CA ILE A 32 3.47 9.54 38.26
C ILE A 32 3.33 9.52 36.73
N ALA A 33 2.51 8.61 36.18
CA ALA A 33 2.22 8.58 34.74
C ALA A 33 1.51 9.86 34.29
N LYS A 34 0.57 10.37 35.09
CA LYS A 34 -0.17 11.62 34.84
C LYS A 34 0.73 12.85 34.94
N LYS A 35 1.66 12.91 35.92
CA LYS A 35 2.68 13.96 36.01
C LYS A 35 3.70 13.91 34.89
N ALA A 36 4.12 12.72 34.46
CA ALA A 36 4.99 12.54 33.30
C ALA A 36 4.28 12.97 32.00
N ALA A 37 3.00 12.63 31.85
CA ALA A 37 2.16 13.11 30.75
C ALA A 37 1.98 14.64 30.81
N ALA A 38 1.70 15.24 31.97
CA ALA A 38 1.55 16.69 32.09
C ALA A 38 2.86 17.46 31.82
N ALA A 39 4.02 16.95 32.29
CA ALA A 39 5.32 17.52 31.99
C ALA A 39 5.69 17.42 30.49
N ARG A 40 5.22 16.37 29.81
CA ARG A 40 5.33 16.20 28.35
C ARG A 40 4.51 17.20 27.54
N TRP A 41 3.43 17.73 28.10
CA TRP A 41 2.54 18.69 27.42
C TRP A 41 2.97 20.15 27.60
N ASN A 42 3.87 20.42 28.56
CA ASN A 42 4.34 21.76 28.93
C ASN A 42 5.71 22.13 28.33
N THR A 43 6.21 21.35 27.37
CA THR A 43 7.44 21.65 26.64
C THR A 43 7.11 22.56 25.45
N LYS A 44 8.00 23.53 25.17
CA LYS A 44 7.91 24.45 24.02
C LYS A 44 7.51 23.67 22.76
N VAL A 45 6.30 23.93 22.26
CA VAL A 45 5.78 23.25 21.07
C VAL A 45 6.56 23.77 19.87
N LEU A 46 7.32 22.89 19.23
CA LEU A 46 8.10 23.23 18.06
C LEU A 46 7.18 23.67 16.91
N LYS A 47 7.63 24.65 16.14
CA LYS A 47 6.93 25.13 14.94
C LYS A 47 7.54 24.49 13.71
N ALA A 48 6.70 24.08 12.78
CA ALA A 48 7.11 23.73 11.43
C ALA A 48 7.52 25.00 10.68
N THR A 49 8.72 24.98 10.10
CA THR A 49 9.24 26.04 9.23
C THR A 49 8.98 25.75 7.76
N HIS A 50 8.83 24.47 7.40
CA HIS A 50 8.58 24.01 6.04
C HIS A 50 7.53 22.90 6.01
N GLY A 51 6.85 22.77 4.88
CA GLY A 51 5.77 21.81 4.63
C GLY A 51 4.44 22.53 4.40
N SER A 52 3.53 21.87 3.69
CA SER A 52 2.15 22.33 3.51
C SER A 52 1.27 21.13 3.19
N PRO A 53 -0.02 21.12 3.61
CA PRO A 53 -1.01 20.17 3.12
C PRO A 53 -1.10 20.08 1.58
N ASP A 54 -0.73 21.14 0.86
CA ASP A 54 -0.78 21.23 -0.60
C ASP A 54 0.40 20.51 -1.30
N HIS A 55 1.47 20.23 -0.54
CA HIS A 55 2.67 19.55 -1.01
C HIS A 55 3.00 18.31 -0.16
N PRO A 56 2.09 17.33 -0.07
CA PRO A 56 2.33 16.11 0.67
C PRO A 56 3.29 15.19 -0.09
N LEU A 57 3.98 14.32 0.65
CA LEU A 57 4.67 13.18 0.04
C LEU A 57 3.64 12.16 -0.42
N LYS A 58 3.60 11.85 -1.71
CA LYS A 58 2.70 10.83 -2.26
C LYS A 58 3.45 9.53 -2.45
N ILE A 59 2.87 8.44 -1.96
CA ILE A 59 3.44 7.10 -2.04
C ILE A 59 2.33 6.16 -2.50
N GLY A 60 2.28 5.87 -3.81
CA GLY A 60 1.13 5.19 -4.40
C GLY A 60 -0.15 5.98 -4.13
N ASP A 61 -1.13 5.34 -3.50
CA ASP A 61 -2.40 5.98 -3.10
C ASP A 61 -2.31 6.73 -1.76
N ALA A 62 -1.20 6.59 -1.02
CA ALA A 62 -1.03 7.24 0.28
C ALA A 62 -0.61 8.71 0.11
N VAL A 63 -1.30 9.59 0.82
CA VAL A 63 -0.98 11.02 0.91
C VAL A 63 -0.42 11.27 2.30
N ILE A 64 0.84 11.68 2.38
CA ILE A 64 1.58 11.78 3.64
C ILE A 64 2.00 13.23 3.85
N PRO A 65 1.24 14.02 4.64
CA PRO A 65 1.69 15.34 5.06
C PRO A 65 2.97 15.23 5.88
N CYS A 66 3.98 15.99 5.47
CA CYS A 66 5.32 16.01 6.05
C CYS A 66 5.79 17.44 6.29
N TYR A 67 6.56 17.65 7.36
CA TYR A 67 7.02 18.96 7.80
C TYR A 67 8.47 18.91 8.27
N VAL A 68 9.14 20.06 8.26
CA VAL A 68 10.43 20.28 8.91
C VAL A 68 10.24 21.28 10.04
N LEU A 69 10.62 20.89 11.26
CA LEU A 69 10.50 21.71 12.46
C LEU A 69 11.65 22.72 12.58
N GLU A 70 11.52 23.70 13.49
CA GLU A 70 12.50 24.76 13.72
C GLU A 70 13.90 24.25 14.12
N ASP A 71 13.98 23.04 14.67
CA ASP A 71 15.22 22.35 15.06
C ASP A 71 15.79 21.46 13.93
N GLY A 72 15.15 21.46 12.76
CA GLY A 72 15.52 20.60 11.62
C GLY A 72 14.95 19.19 11.68
N THR A 73 14.16 18.84 12.70
CA THR A 73 13.50 17.54 12.79
C THR A 73 12.49 17.39 11.65
N ARG A 74 12.59 16.28 10.91
CA ARG A 74 11.67 15.94 9.82
C ARG A 74 10.57 15.07 10.38
N VAL A 75 9.32 15.50 10.24
CA VAL A 75 8.17 14.79 10.82
C VAL A 75 7.15 14.40 9.76
N LEU A 76 6.59 13.20 9.92
CA LEU A 76 5.39 12.76 9.22
C LEU A 76 4.21 12.86 10.19
N THR A 77 3.07 13.34 9.71
CA THR A 77 1.86 13.35 10.54
C THR A 77 1.44 11.92 10.91
N GLN A 78 0.81 11.76 12.08
CA GLN A 78 0.30 10.45 12.52
C GLN A 78 -0.64 9.81 11.48
N GLY A 79 -1.53 10.61 10.88
CA GLY A 79 -2.41 10.16 9.81
C GLY A 79 -1.65 9.72 8.56
N GLY A 80 -0.69 10.53 8.11
CA GLY A 80 0.16 10.17 6.97
C GLY A 80 0.96 8.88 7.20
N PHE A 81 1.40 8.64 8.43
CA PHE A 81 2.11 7.42 8.81
C PHE A 81 1.20 6.19 8.74
N THR A 82 -0.04 6.29 9.22
CA THR A 82 -1.03 5.20 9.07
C THR A 82 -1.40 4.94 7.60
N ASP A 83 -1.53 6.00 6.80
CA ASP A 83 -1.88 5.89 5.38
C ASP A 83 -0.75 5.23 4.58
N ALA A 84 0.51 5.58 4.87
CA ALA A 84 1.70 4.97 4.25
C ALA A 84 1.71 3.45 4.38
N LEU A 85 1.32 2.95 5.56
CA LEU A 85 1.26 1.52 5.88
C LEU A 85 -0.04 0.85 5.40
N GLY A 86 -1.00 1.62 4.88
CA GLY A 86 -2.32 1.11 4.52
C GLY A 86 -3.17 0.69 5.70
N MET A 87 -2.93 1.27 6.87
CA MET A 87 -3.75 1.00 8.05
C MET A 87 -5.04 1.83 7.98
N ALA A 88 -6.15 1.26 8.45
CA ALA A 88 -7.39 2.02 8.60
C ALA A 88 -7.17 3.22 9.54
N ARG A 89 -7.69 4.39 9.13
CA ARG A 89 -7.69 5.59 9.97
C ARG A 89 -8.60 5.39 11.18
N GLY A 90 -8.10 5.69 12.38
CA GLY A 90 -8.83 5.53 13.62
C GLY A 90 -7.93 5.52 14.86
N GLY A 91 -8.55 5.56 16.03
CA GLY A 91 -7.87 5.45 17.32
C GLY A 91 -7.44 4.02 17.66
N SER A 92 -6.78 3.86 18.80
CA SER A 92 -6.58 2.55 19.40
C SER A 92 -7.89 2.04 20.02
N MET A 93 -8.07 0.72 20.01
CA MET A 93 -9.09 0.05 20.84
C MET A 93 -8.74 0.06 22.34
N ILE A 94 -7.52 0.48 22.69
CA ILE A 94 -7.05 0.63 24.07
C ILE A 94 -7.01 2.12 24.40
N ALA A 95 -7.75 2.52 25.44
CA ALA A 95 -7.82 3.90 25.88
C ALA A 95 -6.42 4.47 26.19
N GLY A 96 -6.15 5.67 25.67
CA GLY A 96 -4.88 6.39 25.87
C GLY A 96 -3.74 5.99 24.93
N MET A 97 -3.88 4.93 24.13
CA MET A 97 -2.86 4.58 23.12
C MET A 97 -3.20 5.14 21.75
N ASN A 98 -2.18 5.41 20.96
CA ASN A 98 -2.36 5.65 19.54
C ASN A 98 -2.33 4.33 18.74
N ARG A 99 -2.84 4.38 17.50
CA ARG A 99 -2.98 3.18 16.66
C ARG A 99 -1.63 2.54 16.29
N LEU A 100 -0.58 3.33 16.11
CA LEU A 100 0.75 2.86 15.76
C LEU A 100 1.45 2.24 16.98
N GLU A 101 1.34 2.87 18.14
CA GLU A 101 1.75 2.29 19.43
C GLU A 101 1.08 0.94 19.69
N LEU A 102 -0.23 0.84 19.46
CA LEU A 102 -0.94 -0.44 19.56
C LEU A 102 -0.40 -1.48 18.57
N PHE A 103 -0.09 -1.07 17.34
CA PHE A 103 0.44 -1.97 16.32
C PHE A 103 1.83 -2.51 16.70
N VAL A 104 2.70 -1.61 17.13
CA VAL A 104 4.08 -1.88 17.56
C VAL A 104 4.12 -2.79 18.79
N SER A 105 3.21 -2.58 19.74
CA SER A 105 3.13 -3.39 20.97
C SER A 105 2.55 -4.80 20.77
N ARG A 106 2.02 -5.14 19.58
CA ARG A 106 1.51 -6.49 19.32
C ARG A 106 2.64 -7.51 19.33
N LYS A 107 2.35 -8.72 19.84
CA LYS A 107 3.28 -9.85 19.90
C LYS A 107 3.92 -10.21 18.55
N SER A 108 3.26 -9.91 17.42
CA SER A 108 3.80 -10.19 16.09
C SER A 108 4.90 -9.21 15.66
N VAL A 109 4.92 -7.98 16.18
CA VAL A 109 5.87 -6.93 15.76
C VAL A 109 6.83 -6.53 16.88
N ASN A 110 6.35 -6.46 18.13
CA ASN A 110 7.13 -6.04 19.30
C ASN A 110 8.50 -6.74 19.45
N PRO A 111 8.66 -8.05 19.17
CA PRO A 111 9.97 -8.71 19.26
C PRO A 111 11.04 -8.16 18.31
N TYR A 112 10.63 -7.47 17.24
CA TYR A 112 11.52 -6.92 16.20
C TYR A 112 11.76 -5.42 16.36
N ILE A 113 11.27 -4.84 17.45
CA ILE A 113 11.33 -3.41 17.75
C ILE A 113 12.15 -3.20 19.03
N SER A 114 13.04 -2.21 19.02
CA SER A 114 13.78 -1.83 20.22
C SER A 114 12.88 -1.10 21.22
N ASN A 115 13.21 -1.15 22.52
CA ASN A 115 12.46 -0.41 23.53
C ASN A 115 12.42 1.11 23.24
N GLU A 116 13.49 1.65 22.68
CA GLU A 116 13.56 3.04 22.23
C GLU A 116 12.56 3.33 21.12
N LEU A 117 12.51 2.48 20.09
CA LEU A 117 11.56 2.63 18.99
C LEU A 117 10.11 2.52 19.49
N ALA A 118 9.81 1.58 20.39
CA ALA A 118 8.50 1.47 21.03
C ALA A 118 8.13 2.73 21.82
N GLU A 119 9.07 3.29 22.59
CA GLU A 119 8.84 4.53 23.35
C GLU A 119 8.57 5.72 22.43
N ARG A 120 9.28 5.82 21.29
CA ARG A 120 9.04 6.89 20.31
C ARG A 120 7.65 6.79 19.66
N PHE A 121 7.14 5.57 19.43
CA PHE A 121 5.76 5.38 18.96
C PHE A 121 4.70 5.69 20.02
N ALA A 122 4.99 5.46 21.29
CA ALA A 122 4.11 5.85 22.40
C ALA A 122 4.06 7.37 22.62
N ASN A 123 5.04 8.12 22.10
CA ASN A 123 5.19 9.55 22.36
C ASN A 123 5.32 10.36 21.06
N PRO A 124 4.20 10.58 20.33
CA PRO A 124 4.20 11.42 19.14
C PRO A 124 4.67 12.85 19.45
N ILE A 125 5.42 13.42 18.52
CA ILE A 125 5.89 14.81 18.58
C ILE A 125 4.68 15.72 18.36
N SER A 126 4.42 16.60 19.33
CA SER A 126 3.42 17.66 19.19
C SER A 126 4.09 18.90 18.59
N PHE A 127 3.53 19.42 17.50
CA PHE A 127 4.08 20.59 16.80
C PHE A 127 2.95 21.50 16.28
N VAL A 128 3.31 22.70 15.86
CA VAL A 128 2.41 23.63 15.15
C VAL A 128 2.79 23.68 13.68
N THR A 129 1.84 23.44 12.78
CA THR A 129 2.05 23.54 11.33
C THR A 129 2.29 25.00 10.91
N PRO A 130 2.79 25.27 9.68
CA PRO A 130 2.98 26.65 9.22
C PRO A 130 1.67 27.47 9.20
N GLU A 131 0.53 26.81 9.08
CA GLU A 131 -0.81 27.40 9.14
C GLU A 131 -1.30 27.69 10.57
N GLY A 132 -0.49 27.39 11.59
CA GLY A 132 -0.85 27.63 12.99
C GLY A 132 -1.68 26.52 13.65
N VAL A 133 -1.89 25.39 12.97
CA VAL A 133 -2.68 24.26 13.49
C VAL A 133 -1.80 23.34 14.34
N ARG A 134 -2.31 22.91 15.50
CA ARG A 134 -1.59 21.92 16.33
C ARG A 134 -1.75 20.53 15.73
N ALA A 135 -0.64 19.82 15.56
CA ALA A 135 -0.59 18.50 14.96
C ALA A 135 0.29 17.54 15.79
N HIS A 136 0.08 16.25 15.55
CA HIS A 136 0.90 15.18 16.11
C HIS A 136 1.54 14.36 14.99
N GLY A 137 2.79 14.00 15.18
CA GLY A 137 3.56 13.26 14.19
C GLY A 137 4.69 12.45 14.79
N PHE A 138 5.41 11.79 13.90
CA PHE A 138 6.57 10.97 14.21
C PHE A 138 7.75 11.47 13.39
N ASP A 139 8.96 11.31 13.92
CA ASP A 139 10.16 11.49 13.12
C ASP A 139 10.06 10.62 11.85
N ALA A 140 10.38 11.20 10.70
CA ALA A 140 10.27 10.54 9.41
C ALA A 140 11.11 9.26 9.32
N ILE A 141 12.23 9.18 10.03
CA ILE A 141 13.10 7.99 10.06
C ILE A 141 12.36 6.78 10.63
N LEU A 142 11.42 6.99 11.56
CA LEU A 142 10.67 5.91 12.20
C LEU A 142 9.85 5.07 11.22
N LEU A 143 9.50 5.64 10.06
CA LEU A 143 8.80 4.89 9.03
C LEU A 143 9.67 3.77 8.47
N ALA A 144 10.95 4.04 8.22
CA ALA A 144 11.90 3.02 7.76
C ALA A 144 12.14 1.96 8.85
N ASP A 145 12.36 2.39 10.10
CA ASP A 145 12.59 1.48 11.23
C ASP A 145 11.41 0.52 11.45
N LEU A 146 10.18 1.04 11.37
CA LEU A 146 8.98 0.20 11.48
C LEU A 146 8.83 -0.74 10.29
N CYS A 147 9.11 -0.26 9.07
CA CYS A 147 9.07 -1.12 7.90
C CYS A 147 10.02 -2.30 8.07
N GLU A 148 11.25 -2.06 8.52
CA GLU A 148 12.24 -3.12 8.76
C GLU A 148 11.77 -4.12 9.83
N ALA A 149 11.21 -3.63 10.95
CA ALA A 149 10.66 -4.50 11.99
C ALA A 149 9.52 -5.39 11.48
N VAL A 150 8.63 -4.84 10.63
CA VAL A 150 7.55 -5.61 9.99
C VAL A 150 8.11 -6.64 9.01
N LEU A 151 9.16 -6.31 8.26
CA LEU A 151 9.80 -7.26 7.33
C LEU A 151 10.48 -8.41 8.07
N LYS A 152 11.17 -8.14 9.19
CA LYS A 152 11.72 -9.20 10.06
C LYS A 152 10.62 -10.09 10.64
N ALA A 153 9.51 -9.51 11.07
CA ALA A 153 8.35 -10.26 11.53
C ALA A 153 7.74 -11.15 10.42
N ARG A 154 7.74 -10.67 9.16
CA ARG A 154 7.30 -11.44 8.01
C ARG A 154 8.24 -12.61 7.74
N GLU A 155 9.55 -12.38 7.75
CA GLU A 155 10.58 -13.41 7.54
C GLU A 155 10.48 -14.53 8.57
N ALA A 156 10.16 -14.19 9.82
CA ALA A 156 9.92 -15.16 10.88
C ALA A 156 8.54 -15.86 10.80
N GLY A 157 7.69 -15.50 9.84
CA GLY A 157 6.37 -16.13 9.64
C GLY A 157 5.35 -15.82 10.73
N VAL A 158 5.58 -14.81 11.59
CA VAL A 158 4.71 -14.51 12.74
C VAL A 158 3.62 -13.48 12.45
N LEU A 159 3.61 -12.90 11.24
CA LEU A 159 2.56 -11.97 10.82
C LEU A 159 1.25 -12.69 10.54
N GLN A 160 0.14 -12.06 10.94
CA GLN A 160 -1.20 -12.56 10.63
C GLN A 160 -1.51 -12.38 9.14
N LYS A 161 -2.39 -13.22 8.57
CA LYS A 161 -2.81 -13.12 7.16
C LYS A 161 -3.30 -11.72 6.78
N GLN A 162 -4.03 -11.06 7.69
CA GLN A 162 -4.53 -9.69 7.49
C GLN A 162 -3.41 -8.62 7.45
N GLN A 163 -2.22 -8.93 8.00
CA GLN A 163 -1.06 -8.04 8.02
C GLN A 163 -0.17 -8.21 6.79
N ALA A 164 -0.43 -9.19 5.92
CA ALA A 164 0.37 -9.43 4.72
C ALA A 164 0.42 -8.21 3.79
N GLY A 165 -0.70 -7.48 3.66
CA GLY A 165 -0.76 -6.24 2.89
C GLY A 165 0.12 -5.12 3.47
N ILE A 166 0.24 -5.04 4.80
CA ILE A 166 1.12 -4.07 5.47
C ILE A 166 2.58 -4.41 5.16
N ALA A 167 2.97 -5.68 5.28
CA ALA A 167 4.35 -6.09 5.01
C ALA A 167 4.78 -5.88 3.55
N LEU A 168 3.86 -6.11 2.61
CA LEU A 168 4.10 -5.77 1.19
C LEU A 168 4.34 -4.27 1.01
N LYS A 169 3.54 -3.41 1.66
CA LYS A 169 3.74 -1.95 1.62
C LYS A 169 5.09 -1.56 2.22
N CYS A 170 5.47 -2.15 3.37
CA CYS A 170 6.77 -1.92 3.99
C CYS A 170 7.95 -2.26 3.07
N GLU A 171 7.86 -3.39 2.35
CA GLU A 171 8.90 -3.80 1.39
C GLU A 171 9.04 -2.80 0.24
N ILE A 172 7.92 -2.37 -0.32
CA ILE A 172 7.90 -1.38 -1.40
C ILE A 172 8.50 -0.06 -0.90
N LEU A 173 8.08 0.42 0.28
CA LEU A 173 8.60 1.64 0.89
C LEU A 173 10.12 1.61 1.05
N ILE A 174 10.67 0.55 1.67
CA ILE A 174 12.12 0.41 1.91
C ILE A 174 12.91 0.43 0.60
N ARG A 175 12.48 -0.35 -0.39
CA ARG A 175 13.14 -0.39 -1.69
C ARG A 175 13.06 0.94 -2.44
N GLY A 176 11.93 1.65 -2.31
CA GLY A 176 11.74 2.97 -2.89
C GLY A 176 12.65 4.02 -2.26
N PHE A 177 12.71 4.04 -0.92
CA PHE A 177 13.60 4.93 -0.16
C PHE A 177 15.07 4.69 -0.51
N ALA A 178 15.51 3.43 -0.62
CA ALA A 178 16.88 3.11 -1.00
C ALA A 178 17.25 3.69 -2.38
N ARG A 179 16.36 3.57 -3.38
CA ARG A 179 16.57 4.13 -4.72
C ARG A 179 16.64 5.65 -4.71
N VAL A 180 15.71 6.31 -4.04
CA VAL A 180 15.71 7.77 -3.92
C VAL A 180 16.93 8.24 -3.14
N GLY A 181 17.34 7.54 -2.10
CA GLY A 181 18.52 7.84 -1.31
C GLY A 181 19.79 7.82 -2.16
N ILE A 182 19.96 6.80 -3.01
CA ILE A 182 21.10 6.73 -3.95
C ILE A 182 21.08 7.94 -4.89
N VAL A 183 19.94 8.26 -5.52
CA VAL A 183 19.83 9.41 -6.43
C VAL A 183 20.12 10.72 -5.68
N ALA A 184 19.56 10.90 -4.49
CA ALA A 184 19.76 12.10 -3.68
C ALA A 184 21.23 12.28 -3.28
N LEU A 185 21.92 11.22 -2.87
CA LEU A 185 23.35 11.24 -2.52
C LEU A 185 24.22 11.57 -3.73
N VAL A 186 23.90 11.03 -4.91
CA VAL A 186 24.61 11.37 -6.15
C VAL A 186 24.39 12.84 -6.52
N ASP A 187 23.15 13.33 -6.43
CA ASP A 187 22.82 14.72 -6.74
C ASP A 187 23.45 15.72 -5.77
N GLU A 188 23.61 15.33 -4.50
CA GLU A 188 24.33 16.10 -3.49
C GLU A 188 25.84 16.13 -3.80
N ALA A 189 26.44 14.96 -4.06
CA ALA A 189 27.87 14.82 -4.33
C ALA A 189 28.31 15.52 -5.64
N THR A 190 27.43 15.54 -6.64
CA THR A 190 27.69 16.19 -7.94
C THR A 190 27.28 17.67 -7.98
N GLY A 191 26.53 18.14 -6.98
CA GLY A 191 25.94 19.48 -6.97
C GLY A 191 24.65 19.62 -7.80
N TYR A 192 24.24 18.58 -8.53
CA TYR A 192 23.05 18.56 -9.39
C TYR A 192 21.74 18.83 -8.63
N GLN A 193 21.73 18.73 -7.30
CA GLN A 193 20.60 19.11 -6.46
C GLN A 193 20.07 20.55 -6.70
N ARG A 194 20.92 21.46 -7.22
CA ARG A 194 20.54 22.85 -7.55
C ARG A 194 19.81 22.98 -8.89
N ASP A 195 20.13 22.12 -9.85
CA ASP A 195 19.57 22.12 -11.21
C ASP A 195 18.31 21.25 -11.32
N ARG A 196 18.18 20.27 -10.41
CA ARG A 196 17.05 19.35 -10.34
C ARG A 196 15.74 20.09 -10.01
N ALA A 197 14.68 19.77 -10.75
CA ALA A 197 13.35 20.26 -10.45
C ALA A 197 12.91 19.90 -9.02
N LYS A 198 12.22 20.83 -8.34
CA LYS A 198 11.84 20.73 -6.91
C LYS A 198 11.14 19.42 -6.51
N GLN A 199 10.42 18.77 -7.44
CA GLN A 199 9.66 17.53 -7.19
C GLN A 199 10.25 16.29 -7.88
N ALA A 200 11.46 16.34 -8.43
CA ALA A 200 12.00 15.23 -9.23
C ALA A 200 12.16 13.93 -8.41
N LEU A 201 12.67 14.00 -7.17
CA LEU A 201 12.85 12.82 -6.32
C LEU A 201 11.52 12.17 -5.94
N ALA A 202 10.50 12.98 -5.60
CA ALA A 202 9.16 12.47 -5.32
C ALA A 202 8.56 11.77 -6.55
N LYS A 203 8.71 12.36 -7.74
CA LYS A 203 8.25 11.73 -8.99
C LYS A 203 8.97 10.42 -9.32
N ILE A 204 10.28 10.33 -9.05
CA ILE A 204 11.05 9.10 -9.21
C ILE A 204 10.50 8.01 -8.26
N LEU A 205 10.26 8.38 -6.99
CA LEU A 205 9.67 7.47 -6.01
C LEU A 205 8.29 7.00 -6.45
N GLU A 206 7.40 7.93 -6.81
CA GLU A 206 6.03 7.65 -7.24
C GLU A 206 6.01 6.71 -8.46
N ALA A 207 6.82 6.99 -9.48
CA ALA A 207 6.89 6.18 -10.69
C ALA A 207 7.39 4.76 -10.38
N TRP A 208 8.39 4.62 -9.50
CA TRP A 208 8.90 3.32 -9.12
C TRP A 208 7.91 2.54 -8.25
N ILE A 209 7.29 3.18 -7.25
CA ILE A 209 6.27 2.55 -6.40
C ILE A 209 5.07 2.11 -7.24
N ALA A 210 4.61 2.92 -8.19
CA ALA A 210 3.54 2.54 -9.10
C ALA A 210 3.90 1.28 -9.90
N LYS A 211 5.12 1.21 -10.44
CA LYS A 211 5.63 0.04 -11.17
C LYS A 211 5.68 -1.22 -10.29
N GLU A 212 6.15 -1.11 -9.05
CA GLU A 212 6.21 -2.26 -8.15
C GLU A 212 4.81 -2.70 -7.72
N LEU A 213 3.93 -1.77 -7.31
CA LEU A 213 2.55 -2.07 -6.94
C LEU A 213 1.83 -2.80 -8.07
N GLN A 214 2.03 -2.40 -9.33
CA GLN A 214 1.44 -3.09 -10.50
C GLN A 214 1.79 -4.58 -10.56
N ALA A 215 2.98 -5.00 -10.13
CA ALA A 215 3.36 -6.41 -10.10
C ALA A 215 2.54 -7.22 -9.06
N TYR A 216 2.08 -6.56 -8.00
CA TYR A 216 1.40 -7.20 -6.87
C TYR A 216 -0.11 -7.01 -6.83
N VAL A 217 -0.68 -6.01 -7.53
CA VAL A 217 -2.14 -5.89 -7.57
C VAL A 217 -2.71 -7.04 -8.41
N GLN A 218 -3.58 -7.86 -7.80
CA GLN A 218 -4.46 -8.74 -8.56
C GLN A 218 -5.39 -7.86 -9.40
N THR A 219 -5.00 -7.63 -10.66
CA THR A 219 -5.70 -6.67 -11.51
C THR A 219 -7.13 -7.08 -11.81
N PHE A 220 -7.40 -8.38 -11.82
CA PHE A 220 -8.76 -8.91 -12.00
C PHE A 220 -9.27 -9.47 -10.66
N PRO A 221 -10.36 -8.90 -10.09
CA PRO A 221 -10.92 -9.37 -8.83
C PRO A 221 -11.48 -10.80 -8.96
N ALA A 222 -11.60 -11.52 -7.85
CA ALA A 222 -12.19 -12.85 -7.83
C ALA A 222 -13.63 -12.83 -8.39
N ASP A 223 -14.44 -11.85 -7.99
CA ASP A 223 -15.81 -11.60 -8.49
C ASP A 223 -15.91 -11.56 -10.02
N TYR A 224 -14.89 -11.02 -10.71
CA TYR A 224 -14.89 -10.98 -12.18
C TYR A 224 -14.90 -12.38 -12.76
N TYR A 225 -14.07 -13.28 -12.23
CA TYR A 225 -14.04 -14.66 -12.70
C TYR A 225 -15.26 -15.43 -12.23
N GLU A 226 -15.68 -15.27 -10.98
CA GLU A 226 -16.89 -15.92 -10.45
C GLU A 226 -18.11 -15.64 -11.33
N HIS A 227 -18.34 -14.38 -11.69
CA HIS A 227 -19.45 -14.04 -12.57
C HIS A 227 -19.22 -14.44 -14.03
N MET A 228 -17.98 -14.50 -14.50
CA MET A 228 -17.67 -15.08 -15.81
C MET A 228 -18.07 -16.56 -15.88
N PHE A 229 -17.69 -17.37 -14.89
CA PHE A 229 -18.10 -18.78 -14.81
C PHE A 229 -19.63 -18.90 -14.76
N ARG A 230 -20.28 -18.14 -13.86
CA ARG A 230 -21.74 -18.11 -13.71
C ARG A 230 -22.46 -17.78 -15.02
N LEU A 231 -22.06 -16.71 -15.71
CA LEU A 231 -22.74 -16.26 -16.94
C LEU A 231 -22.49 -17.20 -18.12
N ARG A 232 -21.38 -17.94 -18.13
CA ARG A 232 -21.07 -18.97 -19.14
C ARG A 232 -21.68 -20.34 -18.80
N GLY A 233 -22.41 -20.45 -17.69
CA GLY A 233 -22.99 -21.71 -17.23
C GLY A 233 -21.95 -22.76 -16.83
N LEU A 234 -20.77 -22.32 -16.42
CA LEU A 234 -19.69 -23.19 -15.95
C LEU A 234 -19.67 -23.24 -14.42
N GLU A 235 -19.30 -24.39 -13.86
CA GLU A 235 -19.06 -24.53 -12.43
C GLU A 235 -17.79 -23.78 -12.03
N PHE A 236 -17.89 -22.96 -10.98
CA PHE A 236 -16.74 -22.24 -10.45
C PHE A 236 -15.88 -23.22 -9.62
N PRO A 237 -14.62 -23.51 -10.02
CA PRO A 237 -13.82 -24.50 -9.33
C PRO A 237 -13.45 -24.04 -7.91
N GLU A 238 -13.86 -24.81 -6.89
CA GLU A 238 -13.58 -24.51 -5.49
C GLU A 238 -12.12 -24.82 -5.09
N GLU A 239 -11.47 -25.77 -5.77
CA GLU A 239 -10.14 -26.29 -5.42
C GLU A 239 -9.01 -25.87 -6.37
N SER A 240 -9.32 -25.36 -7.57
CA SER A 240 -8.33 -25.05 -8.62
C SER A 240 -8.51 -23.65 -9.20
N VAL A 241 -7.40 -22.95 -9.43
CA VAL A 241 -7.37 -21.61 -10.06
C VAL A 241 -7.32 -21.71 -11.60
N GLN A 242 -7.37 -22.93 -12.16
CA GLN A 242 -7.34 -23.10 -13.61
C GLN A 242 -8.63 -22.60 -14.26
N ARG A 243 -8.46 -21.79 -15.31
CA ARG A 243 -9.54 -21.14 -16.04
C ARG A 243 -9.54 -21.65 -17.48
N PRO A 244 -10.72 -21.76 -18.13
CA PRO A 244 -10.78 -22.08 -19.54
C PRO A 244 -9.94 -21.10 -20.36
N ARG A 245 -9.16 -21.61 -21.32
CA ARG A 245 -8.23 -20.79 -22.12
C ARG A 245 -8.94 -19.67 -22.88
N TYR A 246 -10.17 -19.91 -23.33
CA TYR A 246 -10.95 -18.93 -24.06
C TYR A 246 -11.37 -17.71 -23.22
N PHE A 247 -11.27 -17.76 -21.87
CA PHE A 247 -11.53 -16.60 -21.02
C PHE A 247 -10.59 -15.44 -21.36
N GLY A 248 -9.35 -15.71 -21.80
CA GLY A 248 -8.45 -14.65 -22.28
C GLY A 248 -8.98 -13.92 -23.51
N ILE A 249 -9.67 -14.63 -24.40
CA ILE A 249 -10.30 -14.05 -25.59
C ILE A 249 -11.47 -13.16 -25.18
N LEU A 250 -12.30 -13.64 -24.25
CA LEU A 250 -13.39 -12.84 -23.67
C LEU A 250 -12.87 -11.61 -22.96
N THR A 251 -11.82 -11.72 -22.14
CA THR A 251 -11.20 -10.59 -21.46
C THR A 251 -10.65 -9.54 -22.43
N ASN A 252 -10.06 -9.97 -23.56
CA ASN A 252 -9.67 -9.02 -24.61
C ASN A 252 -10.88 -8.21 -25.12
N ASP A 253 -12.01 -8.86 -25.27
CA ASP A 253 -13.23 -8.23 -25.76
C ASP A 253 -13.92 -7.32 -24.75
N ILE A 254 -14.21 -7.83 -23.55
CA ILE A 254 -15.03 -7.14 -22.56
C ILE A 254 -14.25 -6.10 -21.75
N VAL A 255 -12.91 -6.19 -21.77
CA VAL A 255 -12.02 -5.25 -21.10
C VAL A 255 -11.18 -4.48 -22.12
N TYR A 256 -10.17 -5.12 -22.71
CA TYR A 256 -9.10 -4.38 -23.39
C TYR A 256 -9.55 -3.61 -24.66
N LYS A 257 -10.49 -4.15 -25.45
CA LYS A 257 -11.06 -3.48 -26.64
C LYS A 257 -11.91 -2.24 -26.29
N ARG A 258 -12.24 -2.03 -25.02
CA ARG A 258 -13.17 -0.99 -24.54
C ARG A 258 -12.50 0.06 -23.65
N LEU A 259 -11.18 -0.06 -23.41
CA LEU A 259 -10.45 0.88 -22.54
C LEU A 259 -10.14 2.22 -23.22
N ALA A 260 -9.62 2.15 -24.46
CA ALA A 260 -9.39 3.29 -25.32
C ALA A 260 -8.98 2.81 -26.73
N PRO A 261 -9.10 3.67 -27.76
CA PRO A 261 -8.66 3.35 -29.12
C PRO A 261 -7.20 2.89 -29.16
N GLY A 262 -6.94 1.77 -29.84
CA GLY A 262 -5.58 1.25 -30.06
C GLY A 262 -4.89 0.61 -28.85
N VAL A 263 -5.50 0.64 -27.65
CA VAL A 263 -4.86 0.12 -26.42
C VAL A 263 -4.54 -1.37 -26.53
N LEU A 264 -5.47 -2.20 -27.00
CA LEU A 264 -5.20 -3.65 -27.13
C LEU A 264 -4.06 -3.93 -28.11
N ALA A 265 -4.01 -3.23 -29.24
CA ALA A 265 -2.95 -3.39 -30.23
C ALA A 265 -1.59 -2.99 -29.65
N GLU A 266 -1.53 -1.88 -28.92
CA GLU A 266 -0.30 -1.43 -28.27
C GLU A 266 0.13 -2.41 -27.18
N LEU A 267 -0.80 -2.90 -26.35
CA LEU A 267 -0.51 -3.92 -25.33
C LEU A 267 0.04 -5.21 -25.94
N GLN A 268 -0.52 -5.66 -27.07
CA GLN A 268 -0.03 -6.82 -27.81
C GLN A 268 1.36 -6.60 -28.43
N ARG A 269 1.69 -5.35 -28.82
CA ARG A 269 2.98 -4.98 -29.40
C ARG A 269 4.09 -4.90 -28.36
N VAL A 270 3.82 -4.32 -27.20
CA VAL A 270 4.83 -4.10 -26.14
C VAL A 270 5.04 -5.32 -25.25
N THR A 271 4.10 -6.27 -25.23
CA THR A 271 4.21 -7.49 -24.42
C THR A 271 5.07 -8.52 -25.17
N PRO A 272 6.22 -8.96 -24.61
CA PRO A 272 7.07 -9.93 -25.28
C PRO A 272 6.34 -11.25 -25.52
N ARG A 273 6.67 -11.95 -26.61
CA ARG A 273 6.08 -13.25 -26.99
C ARG A 273 7.13 -14.34 -27.00
N ASN A 274 6.74 -15.56 -26.63
CA ASN A 274 7.60 -16.73 -26.74
C ASN A 274 7.65 -17.24 -28.19
N GLU A 275 8.44 -18.28 -28.44
CA GLU A 275 8.61 -18.92 -29.76
C GLU A 275 7.27 -19.43 -30.35
N ASP A 276 6.31 -19.80 -29.49
CA ASP A 276 4.94 -20.20 -29.89
C ASP A 276 3.99 -19.02 -30.13
N GLY A 277 4.48 -17.77 -30.08
CA GLY A 277 3.68 -16.57 -30.25
C GLY A 277 2.76 -16.22 -29.07
N ARG A 278 2.91 -16.88 -27.90
CA ARG A 278 2.15 -16.60 -26.68
C ARG A 278 2.78 -15.44 -25.89
N PRO A 279 1.99 -14.53 -25.30
CA PRO A 279 2.51 -13.50 -24.42
C PRO A 279 3.27 -14.11 -23.24
N THR A 280 4.48 -13.63 -22.97
CA THR A 280 5.30 -14.06 -21.82
C THR A 280 4.91 -13.34 -20.53
N ALA A 281 4.13 -12.27 -20.63
CA ALA A 281 3.64 -11.45 -19.53
C ALA A 281 2.15 -11.11 -19.73
N LYS A 282 1.48 -10.68 -18.65
CA LYS A 282 0.04 -10.32 -18.71
C LYS A 282 -0.10 -8.89 -19.21
N TYR A 283 -1.05 -8.62 -20.11
CA TYR A 283 -1.21 -7.31 -20.74
C TYR A 283 -1.36 -6.13 -19.78
N PHE A 284 -2.01 -6.32 -18.62
CA PHE A 284 -2.12 -5.22 -17.65
C PHE A 284 -0.78 -4.76 -17.06
N GLN A 285 0.26 -5.62 -17.09
CA GLN A 285 1.59 -5.29 -16.57
C GLN A 285 2.30 -4.24 -17.44
N SER A 286 1.82 -4.05 -18.67
CA SER A 286 2.34 -3.06 -19.62
C SER A 286 1.55 -1.75 -19.62
N LEU A 287 0.50 -1.62 -18.80
CA LEU A 287 -0.26 -0.37 -18.66
C LEU A 287 0.52 0.65 -17.83
N THR A 288 0.35 1.94 -18.12
CA THR A 288 0.95 3.00 -17.32
C THR A 288 0.30 3.12 -15.94
N GLY A 289 1.10 3.28 -14.89
CA GLY A 289 0.61 3.30 -13.51
C GLY A 289 -0.26 4.51 -13.16
N ASN A 290 -0.07 5.63 -13.85
CA ASN A 290 -0.75 6.90 -13.58
C ASN A 290 -2.05 7.12 -14.37
N ILE A 291 -2.24 6.43 -15.51
CA ILE A 291 -3.40 6.65 -16.39
C ILE A 291 -4.05 5.33 -16.82
N GLY A 292 -3.25 4.37 -17.30
CA GLY A 292 -3.78 3.09 -17.80
C GLY A 292 -4.38 2.22 -16.70
N TYR A 293 -3.74 2.16 -15.54
CA TYR A 293 -4.19 1.32 -14.43
C TYR A 293 -5.50 1.84 -13.76
N PRO A 294 -5.64 3.14 -13.44
CA PRO A 294 -6.89 3.68 -12.92
C PRO A 294 -8.07 3.44 -13.86
N LYS A 295 -7.91 3.67 -15.17
CA LYS A 295 -8.95 3.42 -16.18
C LYS A 295 -9.33 1.95 -16.28
N LEU A 296 -8.35 1.05 -16.23
CA LEU A 296 -8.61 -0.38 -16.20
C LEU A 296 -9.44 -0.78 -14.97
N LYS A 297 -9.10 -0.26 -13.79
CA LYS A 297 -9.81 -0.55 -12.54
C LYS A 297 -11.24 -0.01 -12.56
N GLU A 298 -11.44 1.20 -13.04
CA GLU A 298 -12.76 1.82 -13.22
C GLU A 298 -13.63 0.99 -14.16
N HIS A 299 -13.12 0.66 -15.34
CA HIS A 299 -13.82 -0.17 -16.32
C HIS A 299 -14.12 -1.57 -15.77
N LEU A 300 -13.17 -2.22 -15.10
CA LEU A 300 -13.40 -3.52 -14.46
C LEU A 300 -14.47 -3.47 -13.38
N GLY A 301 -14.52 -2.39 -12.59
CA GLY A 301 -15.59 -2.18 -11.61
C GLY A 301 -16.96 -2.12 -12.28
N ALA A 302 -17.08 -1.37 -13.38
CA ALA A 302 -18.31 -1.29 -14.16
C ALA A 302 -18.69 -2.64 -14.80
N VAL A 303 -17.72 -3.35 -15.40
CA VAL A 303 -17.94 -4.69 -15.97
C VAL A 303 -18.46 -5.66 -14.92
N VAL A 304 -17.85 -5.70 -13.74
CA VAL A 304 -18.31 -6.58 -12.64
C VAL A 304 -19.71 -6.19 -12.17
N ALA A 305 -20.02 -4.90 -12.08
CA ALA A 305 -21.37 -4.44 -11.73
C ALA A 305 -22.42 -4.87 -12.77
N LEU A 306 -22.12 -4.72 -14.07
CA LEU A 306 -22.97 -5.18 -15.17
C LEU A 306 -23.12 -6.71 -15.16
N MET A 307 -22.03 -7.43 -14.89
CA MET A 307 -22.06 -8.87 -14.73
C MET A 307 -22.96 -9.29 -13.57
N LYS A 308 -22.93 -8.59 -12.43
CA LYS A 308 -23.76 -8.89 -11.24
C LYS A 308 -25.26 -8.76 -11.53
N VAL A 309 -25.67 -7.69 -12.20
CA VAL A 309 -27.10 -7.44 -12.49
C VAL A 309 -27.65 -8.31 -13.62
N SER A 310 -26.76 -8.83 -14.47
CA SER A 310 -27.16 -9.64 -15.61
C SER A 310 -27.50 -11.07 -15.22
N LYS A 311 -28.55 -11.61 -15.85
CA LYS A 311 -29.02 -13.00 -15.65
C LYS A 311 -28.45 -13.98 -16.66
N SER A 312 -27.99 -13.51 -17.81
CA SER A 312 -27.43 -14.31 -18.90
C SER A 312 -26.28 -13.58 -19.58
N TRP A 313 -25.42 -14.32 -20.28
CA TRP A 313 -24.32 -13.75 -21.07
C TRP A 313 -24.80 -12.74 -22.12
N ALA A 314 -25.86 -13.09 -22.86
CA ALA A 314 -26.44 -12.19 -23.86
C ALA A 314 -26.94 -10.87 -23.24
N GLY A 315 -27.63 -10.94 -22.09
CA GLY A 315 -28.09 -9.74 -21.38
C GLY A 315 -26.92 -8.87 -20.90
N PHE A 316 -25.86 -9.50 -20.40
CA PHE A 316 -24.62 -8.81 -20.02
C PHE A 316 -23.97 -8.11 -21.21
N MET A 317 -23.82 -8.79 -22.35
CA MET A 317 -23.17 -8.24 -23.54
C MET A 317 -23.96 -7.07 -24.13
N ASN A 318 -25.30 -7.12 -24.08
CA ASN A 318 -26.14 -6.00 -24.51
C ASN A 318 -25.89 -4.74 -23.67
N LEU A 319 -25.96 -4.86 -22.33
CA LEU A 319 -25.68 -3.75 -21.42
C LEU A 319 -24.25 -3.22 -21.58
N LEU A 320 -23.28 -4.12 -21.77
CA LEU A 320 -21.89 -3.75 -21.96
C LEU A 320 -21.67 -3.01 -23.28
N ASN A 321 -22.30 -3.46 -24.36
CA ASN A 321 -22.22 -2.81 -25.67
C ASN A 321 -22.89 -1.43 -25.68
N GLU A 322 -24.00 -1.28 -24.95
CA GLU A 322 -24.72 0.00 -24.81
C GLU A 322 -23.90 1.05 -24.05
N HIS A 323 -23.34 0.68 -22.89
CA HIS A 323 -22.67 1.63 -22.01
C HIS A 323 -21.15 1.77 -22.26
N TYR A 324 -20.51 0.73 -22.81
CA TYR A 324 -19.07 0.67 -23.04
C TYR A 324 -18.75 0.05 -24.41
N PRO A 325 -19.07 0.72 -25.53
CA PRO A 325 -18.86 0.17 -26.86
C PRO A 325 -17.37 -0.09 -27.16
N ARG A 326 -17.10 -1.03 -28.07
CA ARG A 326 -15.73 -1.30 -28.54
C ARG A 326 -15.16 -0.07 -29.25
N HIS A 327 -13.85 0.15 -29.12
CA HIS A 327 -13.15 1.20 -29.87
C HIS A 327 -12.47 0.63 -31.12
N GLY A 328 -12.91 1.10 -32.30
CA GLY A 328 -12.25 0.87 -33.58
C GLY A 328 -12.41 -0.55 -34.13
N ASP A 329 -13.34 -0.72 -35.07
CA ASP A 329 -13.41 -1.92 -35.92
C ASP A 329 -12.22 -1.93 -36.90
N THR A 330 -11.10 -2.49 -36.46
CA THR A 330 -9.95 -2.80 -37.33
C THR A 330 -10.09 -4.25 -37.83
N PRO A 331 -9.78 -4.58 -39.10
CA PRO A 331 -10.09 -5.89 -39.69
C PRO A 331 -9.44 -7.04 -38.91
N MET A 332 -10.25 -8.06 -38.63
CA MET A 332 -9.96 -9.19 -37.75
C MET A 332 -8.93 -10.17 -38.30
N LEU A 333 -8.15 -10.79 -37.39
CA LEU A 333 -7.40 -12.01 -37.69
C LEU A 333 -8.35 -13.23 -37.63
N PRO A 334 -8.06 -14.35 -38.34
CA PRO A 334 -8.93 -15.52 -38.43
C PRO A 334 -9.26 -16.27 -37.13
N LEU A 335 -8.74 -15.80 -35.98
CA LEU A 335 -8.89 -16.41 -34.65
C LEU A 335 -9.67 -15.52 -33.66
N ASP A 336 -10.24 -14.41 -34.12
CA ASP A 336 -10.97 -13.48 -33.25
C ASP A 336 -12.39 -13.97 -32.92
N TYR A 337 -12.79 -13.78 -31.66
CA TYR A 337 -14.11 -14.11 -31.13
C TYR A 337 -15.23 -13.27 -31.77
N ASP A 338 -16.21 -13.98 -32.34
CA ASP A 338 -17.39 -13.42 -32.99
C ASP A 338 -18.57 -13.42 -32.01
N GLN A 339 -18.99 -12.22 -31.59
CA GLN A 339 -20.11 -12.06 -30.65
C GLN A 339 -21.43 -12.57 -31.23
N GLU A 340 -21.64 -12.49 -32.55
CA GLU A 340 -22.91 -12.89 -33.17
C GLU A 340 -23.07 -14.42 -33.22
N LYS A 341 -21.96 -15.15 -33.07
CA LYS A 341 -21.92 -16.63 -33.09
C LYS A 341 -21.76 -17.24 -31.70
N ASP A 342 -21.68 -16.43 -30.64
CA ASP A 342 -21.54 -16.92 -29.27
C ASP A 342 -22.92 -17.23 -28.66
N ASP A 343 -23.19 -18.53 -28.43
CA ASP A 343 -24.43 -19.00 -27.81
C ASP A 343 -24.49 -18.75 -26.29
N GLY A 344 -23.41 -18.18 -25.72
CA GLY A 344 -23.30 -17.85 -24.31
C GLY A 344 -22.97 -19.03 -23.41
N LYS A 345 -22.78 -20.23 -23.96
CA LYS A 345 -22.23 -21.40 -23.25
C LYS A 345 -20.72 -21.47 -23.51
N GLY A 346 -19.99 -22.34 -22.81
CA GLY A 346 -18.54 -22.46 -23.01
C GLY A 346 -18.18 -22.63 -24.49
N ILE A 347 -17.13 -21.92 -24.95
CA ILE A 347 -16.64 -21.99 -26.34
C ILE A 347 -15.91 -23.31 -26.57
#